data_AF-A0A7S4BGS1-F1
#
_entry.id   AF-A0A7S4BGS1-F1
#
_cell.length_a   1.000
_cell.length_b   1.000
_cell.length_c   1.000
_cell.angle_alpha   90.00
_cell.angle_beta   90.00
_cell.angle_gamma   90.00
#
_symmetry.space_group_name_H-M   'P 1'
#
loop_
_entity.id
_entity.type
_entity.pdbx_description
1 polymer ?
#
loop_
_entity_poly.entity_id
_entity_poly.type
_entity_poly.pdbx_seq_one_letter_code
_entity_poly.pdbx_strand_id
1 'polypeptide(L)'
;LASRVCAISSRVTARRATGAHRGFKLVVRLQSGHSVETVAIVHEASGATNGRVTVCVSSQVGCKMGCTFCATGTMGYKQNLSAGEILEQVWHVEQIAPSLGVHWRVTNVVFMGMGEPLNNYKAVVA
;
A
#
# COMPACT_ATOMS: atom_id res chain seq x y z
N LEU A 1 -20.39 -26.65 2.04
CA LEU A 1 -20.03 -26.04 0.75
C LEU A 1 -19.62 -24.57 0.91
N ALA A 2 -18.56 -24.29 1.68
CA ALA A 2 -17.99 -22.95 1.78
C ALA A 2 -16.48 -23.08 1.59
N SER A 3 -16.09 -23.44 0.36
CA SER A 3 -14.70 -23.29 -0.07
C SER A 3 -14.39 -21.80 0.00
N ARG A 4 -13.57 -21.41 1.00
CA ARG A 4 -12.98 -20.08 1.05
C ARG A 4 -12.18 -19.90 -0.24
N VAL A 5 -12.76 -19.22 -1.21
CA VAL A 5 -11.98 -18.64 -2.32
C VAL A 5 -11.01 -17.69 -1.62
N CYS A 6 -9.72 -18.05 -1.61
CA CYS A 6 -8.70 -17.15 -1.12
C CYS A 6 -8.56 -16.05 -2.19
N ALA A 7 -9.38 -15.00 -2.06
CA ALA A 7 -9.49 -13.90 -3.01
C ALA A 7 -8.33 -12.89 -2.92
N ILE A 8 -7.29 -13.22 -2.13
CA ILE A 8 -6.11 -12.37 -1.94
C ILE A 8 -4.92 -13.00 -2.63
N SER A 9 -4.39 -12.26 -3.59
CA SER A 9 -3.30 -12.62 -4.48
C SER A 9 -1.91 -12.35 -3.88
N SER A 10 -1.83 -11.42 -2.93
CA SER A 10 -0.58 -10.96 -2.32
C SER A 10 -0.48 -11.28 -0.82
N ARG A 11 0.74 -11.17 -0.26
CA ARG A 11 0.97 -11.40 1.17
C ARG A 11 1.97 -10.41 1.75
N VAL A 12 1.76 -10.00 3.00
CA VAL A 12 2.74 -9.20 3.73
C VAL A 12 3.91 -10.09 4.16
N THR A 13 5.13 -9.72 3.76
CA THR A 13 6.35 -10.47 4.08
C THR A 13 7.22 -9.77 5.12
N ALA A 14 7.06 -8.46 5.28
CA ALA A 14 7.74 -7.70 6.31
C ALA A 14 6.90 -6.50 6.74
N ARG A 15 7.12 -6.05 7.97
CA ARG A 15 6.45 -4.90 8.57
C ARG A 15 7.46 -4.10 9.38
N ARG A 16 7.38 -2.78 9.29
CA ARG A 16 8.13 -1.85 10.14
C ARG A 16 7.20 -0.77 10.67
N ALA A 17 7.12 -0.63 11.98
CA ALA A 17 6.35 0.44 12.64
C ALA A 17 7.27 1.54 13.15
N THR A 18 6.73 2.75 13.29
CA THR A 18 7.40 3.85 14.00
C THR A 18 7.03 3.82 15.48
N GLY A 19 7.97 4.20 16.37
CA GLY A 19 7.84 4.02 17.83
C GLY A 19 6.76 4.85 18.53
N ALA A 20 6.03 5.70 17.81
CA ALA A 20 4.94 6.52 18.34
C ALA A 20 3.59 6.23 17.65
N HIS A 21 3.42 5.05 17.03
CA HIS A 21 2.19 4.66 16.30
C HIS A 21 1.75 5.61 15.18
N ARG A 22 2.61 6.56 14.77
CA ARG A 22 2.35 7.57 13.73
C ARG A 22 2.30 7.00 12.32
N GLY A 23 2.71 5.75 12.15
CA GLY A 23 2.65 5.06 10.88
C GLY A 23 3.45 3.77 10.85
N PHE A 24 3.15 2.95 9.85
CA PHE A 24 3.84 1.70 9.59
C PHE A 24 3.95 1.44 8.09
N LYS A 25 4.99 0.69 7.73
CA LYS A 25 5.27 0.24 6.37
C LYS A 25 5.12 -1.27 6.27
N LEU A 26 4.52 -1.72 5.18
CA LEU A 26 4.41 -3.12 4.82
C LEU A 26 5.18 -3.38 3.52
N VAL A 27 5.87 -4.52 3.47
CA VAL A 27 6.38 -5.09 2.23
C VAL A 27 5.39 -6.16 1.79
N VAL A 28 4.80 -5.98 0.62
CA VAL A 28 3.76 -6.85 0.06
C VAL A 28 4.36 -7.61 -1.11
N ARG A 29 4.42 -8.94 -1.00
CA ARG A 29 4.88 -9.83 -2.07
C ARG A 29 3.71 -10.22 -2.96
N LEU A 30 3.85 -9.95 -4.25
CA LEU A 30 2.88 -10.17 -5.30
C LEU A 30 2.95 -11.60 -5.86
N GLN A 31 1.95 -12.01 -6.65
CA GLN A 31 1.93 -13.34 -7.29
C GLN A 31 3.13 -13.55 -8.24
N SER A 32 3.56 -12.48 -8.90
CA SER A 32 4.73 -12.49 -9.78
C SER A 32 6.05 -12.81 -9.05
N GLY A 33 6.06 -12.83 -7.72
CA GLY A 33 7.26 -12.95 -6.91
C GLY A 33 8.05 -11.65 -6.77
N HIS A 34 7.53 -10.52 -7.27
CA HIS A 34 8.05 -9.19 -6.94
C HIS A 34 7.46 -8.69 -5.62
N SER A 35 7.99 -7.59 -5.10
CA SER A 35 7.46 -6.93 -3.91
C SER A 35 7.23 -5.44 -4.16
N VAL A 36 6.19 -4.90 -3.53
CA VAL A 36 5.93 -3.47 -3.44
C VAL A 36 5.85 -3.04 -1.98
N GLU A 37 5.96 -1.73 -1.74
CA GLU A 37 5.76 -1.15 -0.42
C GLU A 37 4.38 -0.47 -0.35
N THR A 38 3.72 -0.60 0.80
CA THR A 38 2.57 0.25 1.16
C THR A 38 2.78 0.83 2.54
N VAL A 39 2.37 2.08 2.73
CA VAL A 39 2.59 2.83 3.97
C VAL A 39 1.26 3.30 4.51
N ALA A 40 1.00 3.02 5.79
CA ALA A 40 -0.07 3.61 6.55
C ALA A 40 0.47 4.80 7.35
N ILE A 41 -0.10 5.97 7.13
CA ILE A 41 0.18 7.20 7.89
C ILE A 41 -1.00 7.40 8.83
N VAL A 42 -0.73 7.43 10.13
CA VAL A 42 -1.75 7.54 11.16
C VAL A 42 -1.78 8.98 11.65
N HIS A 43 -2.94 9.60 11.50
CA HIS A 43 -3.23 10.90 12.09
C HIS A 43 -4.09 10.65 13.31
N GLU A 44 -3.54 10.86 14.49
CA GLU A 44 -4.31 10.76 15.73
C GLU A 44 -5.35 11.88 15.81
N ALA A 45 -6.41 11.62 16.58
CA ALA A 45 -7.40 12.63 16.90
C ALA A 45 -6.73 13.81 17.61
N SER A 46 -7.07 15.03 17.21
CA SER A 46 -6.64 16.23 17.93
C SER A 46 -7.78 17.25 18.00
N GLY A 47 -8.04 17.75 19.22
CA GLY A 47 -9.17 18.65 19.47
C GLY A 47 -10.50 18.05 19.02
N ALA A 48 -11.20 18.72 18.11
CA ALA A 48 -12.50 18.31 17.58
C ALA A 48 -12.43 17.37 16.36
N THR A 49 -11.24 16.92 15.96
CA THR A 49 -11.05 16.08 14.76
C THR A 49 -10.93 14.60 15.11
N ASN A 50 -11.66 13.75 14.39
CA ASN A 50 -11.49 12.29 14.47
C ASN A 50 -10.14 11.89 13.88
N GLY A 51 -9.52 10.84 14.43
CA GLY A 51 -8.32 10.27 13.85
C GLY A 51 -8.61 9.60 12.51
N ARG A 52 -7.58 9.47 11.67
CA ARG A 52 -7.68 8.87 10.34
C ARG A 52 -6.42 8.10 9.96
N VAL A 53 -6.57 7.15 9.05
CA VAL A 53 -5.45 6.49 8.37
C VAL A 53 -5.44 6.87 6.89
N THR A 54 -4.29 7.33 6.43
CA THR A 54 -3.99 7.53 5.00
C THR A 54 -3.13 6.38 4.50
N VAL A 55 -3.56 5.69 3.44
CA VAL A 55 -2.79 4.62 2.81
C VAL A 55 -2.12 5.12 1.56
N CYS A 56 -0.80 4.97 1.53
CA CYS A 56 0.02 5.17 0.35
C CYS A 56 0.13 3.85 -0.41
N VAL A 57 -0.48 3.81 -1.60
CA VAL A 57 -0.50 2.62 -2.47
C VAL A 57 0.49 2.74 -3.62
N SER A 58 1.10 1.62 -3.95
CA SER A 58 1.91 1.41 -5.15
C SER A 58 1.03 1.04 -6.33
N SER A 59 1.40 1.50 -7.53
CA SER A 59 0.72 1.20 -8.80
C SER A 59 1.56 0.34 -9.75
N GLN A 60 2.88 0.25 -9.53
CA GLN A 60 3.82 -0.53 -10.34
C GLN A 60 4.92 -1.14 -9.45
N VAL A 61 5.59 -2.19 -9.95
CA VAL A 61 6.89 -2.61 -9.43
C VAL A 61 7.97 -1.85 -10.19
N GLY A 62 8.68 -0.98 -9.49
CA GLY A 62 9.59 -0.03 -10.11
C GLY A 62 8.85 1.09 -10.85
N CYS A 63 9.58 1.96 -11.55
CA CYS A 63 8.99 3.08 -12.27
C CYS A 63 9.78 3.43 -13.54
N LYS A 64 9.09 3.77 -14.64
CA LYS A 64 9.72 4.15 -15.93
C LYS A 64 10.22 5.60 -15.96
N MET A 65 9.77 6.43 -15.02
CA MET A 65 10.03 7.88 -15.08
C MET A 65 11.50 8.25 -14.87
N GLY A 66 12.31 7.38 -14.26
CA GLY A 66 13.75 7.60 -14.12
C GLY A 66 14.14 8.81 -13.26
N CYS A 67 13.24 9.30 -12.40
CA CYS A 67 13.53 10.42 -11.52
C CYS A 67 14.71 10.09 -10.60
N THR A 68 15.82 10.83 -10.71
CA THR A 68 17.10 10.51 -10.06
C THR A 68 17.07 10.62 -8.54
N PHE A 69 16.15 11.41 -7.99
CA PHE A 69 15.94 11.54 -6.53
C PHE A 69 15.02 10.44 -5.96
N CYS A 70 14.36 9.65 -6.81
CA CYS A 70 13.41 8.63 -6.39
C CYS A 70 14.07 7.24 -6.44
N ALA A 71 14.16 6.56 -5.30
CA ALA A 71 14.70 5.20 -5.25
C ALA A 71 13.96 4.23 -6.20
N THR A 72 12.63 4.35 -6.32
CA THR A 72 11.86 3.53 -7.28
C THR A 72 12.17 3.88 -8.74
N GLY A 73 12.53 5.13 -9.02
CA GLY A 73 12.97 5.58 -10.35
C GLY A 73 14.30 4.96 -10.78
N THR A 74 15.22 4.73 -9.84
CA THR A 74 16.54 4.12 -10.13
C THR A 74 16.49 2.58 -10.25
N MET A 75 15.46 1.92 -9.72
CA MET A 75 15.26 0.47 -9.86
C MET A 75 14.87 0.02 -11.28
N GLY A 76 14.40 0.97 -12.10
CA GLY A 76 13.77 0.69 -13.39
C GLY A 76 12.41 0.00 -13.26
N TYR A 77 11.62 0.02 -14.33
CA TYR A 77 10.30 -0.61 -14.37
C TYR A 77 10.37 -2.13 -14.52
N LYS A 78 9.46 -2.85 -13.85
CA LYS A 78 9.31 -4.31 -13.97
C LYS A 78 7.90 -4.72 -14.44
N GLN A 79 6.85 -4.26 -13.76
CA GLN A 79 5.47 -4.62 -14.11
C GLN A 79 4.46 -3.60 -13.57
N ASN A 80 3.28 -3.56 -14.20
CA ASN A 80 2.09 -2.92 -13.64
C ASN A 80 1.42 -3.85 -12.61
N LEU A 81 0.80 -3.27 -11.59
CA LEU A 81 -0.08 -4.01 -10.68
C LEU A 81 -1.48 -4.12 -11.29
N SER A 82 -2.16 -5.24 -11.01
CA SER A 82 -3.59 -5.36 -11.22
C SER A 82 -4.38 -4.50 -10.22
N ALA A 83 -5.65 -4.20 -10.54
CA ALA A 83 -6.55 -3.49 -9.62
C ALA A 83 -6.68 -4.22 -8.27
N GLY A 84 -6.72 -5.57 -8.30
CA GLY A 84 -6.71 -6.41 -7.10
C GLY A 84 -5.46 -6.20 -6.25
N GLU A 85 -4.27 -6.23 -6.85
CA GLU A 85 -3.01 -6.00 -6.12
C GLU A 85 -2.89 -4.56 -5.57
N ILE A 86 -3.52 -3.57 -6.22
CA ILE A 86 -3.62 -2.20 -5.69
C ILE A 86 -4.55 -2.19 -4.46
N LEU A 87 -5.76 -2.75 -4.59
CA LEU A 87 -6.76 -2.77 -3.52
C LEU A 87 -6.29 -3.57 -2.29
N GLU A 88 -5.60 -4.68 -2.52
CA GLU A 88 -5.07 -5.53 -1.46
C GLU A 88 -4.08 -4.80 -0.54
N GLN A 89 -3.38 -3.77 -1.02
CA GLN A 89 -2.53 -2.95 -0.16
C GLN A 89 -3.34 -2.21 0.92
N VAL A 90 -4.51 -1.67 0.55
CA VAL A 90 -5.45 -1.05 1.51
C VAL A 90 -6.01 -2.09 2.46
N TRP A 91 -6.38 -3.26 1.93
CA TRP A 91 -6.86 -4.38 2.75
C TRP A 91 -5.83 -4.82 3.79
N HIS A 92 -4.56 -4.99 3.40
CA HIS A 92 -3.48 -5.41 4.30
C HIS A 92 -3.27 -4.39 5.42
N VAL A 93 -3.38 -3.09 5.12
CA VAL A 93 -3.33 -2.03 6.13
C VAL A 93 -4.48 -2.15 7.12
N GLU A 94 -5.73 -2.27 6.66
CA GLU A 94 -6.92 -2.43 7.53
C GLU A 94 -6.82 -3.65 8.43
N GLN A 95 -6.27 -4.77 7.95
CA GLN A 95 -6.10 -5.97 8.78
C GLN A 95 -4.99 -5.83 9.82
N ILE A 96 -3.90 -5.14 9.49
CA ILE A 96 -2.72 -5.05 10.36
C ILE A 96 -2.84 -3.91 11.38
N ALA A 97 -3.53 -2.81 11.04
CA ALA A 97 -3.66 -1.63 11.88
C ALA A 97 -4.11 -1.92 13.33
N PRO A 98 -5.16 -2.74 13.58
CA PRO A 98 -5.59 -3.06 14.95
C PRO A 98 -4.51 -3.73 15.79
N SER A 99 -3.70 -4.61 15.19
CA SER A 99 -2.59 -5.30 15.87
C SER A 99 -1.46 -4.35 16.30
N LEU A 100 -1.46 -3.12 15.77
CA LEU A 100 -0.50 -2.07 16.08
C LEU A 100 -1.10 -0.97 16.98
N GLY A 101 -2.28 -1.19 17.56
CA GLY A 101 -2.98 -0.18 18.38
C GLY A 101 -3.59 0.96 17.56
N VAL A 102 -3.70 0.80 16.24
CA VAL A 102 -4.34 1.78 15.34
C VAL A 102 -5.78 1.34 15.13
N HIS A 103 -6.72 2.09 15.71
CA HIS A 103 -8.15 1.77 15.68
C HIS A 103 -8.97 2.64 14.72
N TRP A 104 -8.32 3.59 14.05
CA TRP A 104 -8.95 4.43 13.04
C TRP A 104 -9.05 3.68 11.71
N ARG A 105 -10.12 3.95 10.96
CA ARG A 105 -10.31 3.42 9.60
C ARG A 105 -9.44 4.15 8.59
N VAL A 106 -9.16 3.48 7.49
CA VAL A 106 -8.65 4.11 6.27
C VAL A 106 -9.75 4.99 5.69
N THR A 107 -9.49 6.29 5.67
CA THR A 107 -10.40 7.28 5.06
C THR A 107 -9.77 7.97 3.86
N ASN A 108 -8.47 7.77 3.64
CA ASN A 108 -7.71 8.42 2.58
C ASN A 108 -6.79 7.41 1.90
N VAL A 109 -6.77 7.43 0.58
CA VAL A 109 -5.85 6.64 -0.24
C VAL A 109 -5.12 7.59 -1.17
N VAL A 110 -3.80 7.46 -1.26
CA VAL A 110 -2.94 8.27 -2.12
C VAL A 110 -2.05 7.36 -2.97
N PHE A 111 -1.95 7.65 -4.26
CA PHE A 111 -1.07 6.95 -5.18
C PHE A 111 0.34 7.59 -5.18
N MET A 112 1.03 7.47 -4.05
CA MET A 112 2.37 8.03 -3.84
C MET A 112 3.38 6.94 -3.45
N GLY A 113 3.05 5.67 -3.70
CA GLY A 113 3.93 4.53 -3.47
C GLY A 113 4.89 4.32 -4.63
N MET A 114 5.15 3.07 -4.96
CA MET A 114 5.98 2.71 -6.10
C MET A 114 5.19 2.81 -7.41
N GLY A 115 5.76 3.49 -8.41
CA GLY A 115 5.23 3.54 -9.77
C GLY A 115 4.62 4.89 -10.19
N GLU A 116 4.36 5.02 -11.48
CA GLU A 116 3.64 6.16 -12.08
C GLU A 116 2.18 5.73 -12.36
N PRO A 117 1.19 6.21 -11.57
CA PRO A 117 -0.20 5.77 -11.68
C PRO A 117 -0.81 6.00 -13.06
N LEU A 118 -0.44 7.10 -13.74
CA LEU A 118 -0.95 7.39 -15.08
C LEU A 118 -0.42 6.41 -16.14
N ASN A 119 0.74 5.79 -15.89
CA ASN A 119 1.27 4.70 -16.73
C ASN A 119 0.65 3.33 -16.42
N ASN A 120 -0.24 3.25 -15.42
CA ASN A 120 -1.07 2.09 -15.12
C ASN A 120 -2.56 2.46 -15.02
N TYR A 121 -2.99 3.44 -15.81
CA TYR A 121 -4.31 4.08 -15.68
C TYR A 121 -5.47 3.07 -15.64
N LYS A 122 -5.49 2.10 -16.56
CA LYS A 122 -6.57 1.10 -16.64
C LYS A 122 -6.81 0.35 -15.34
N ALA A 123 -5.75 -0.06 -14.65
CA ALA A 123 -5.88 -0.77 -13.38
C ALA A 123 -6.18 0.17 -12.20
N VAL A 124 -5.71 1.41 -12.28
CA VAL A 124 -5.93 2.45 -11.25
C VAL A 124 -7.38 2.92 -11.19
N VAL A 125 -8.09 2.93 -12.33
CA VAL A 125 -9.49 3.42 -12.43
C VAL A 125 -10.54 2.31 -12.55
N ALA A 126 -10.13 1.04 -12.46
CA ALA A 126 -11.01 -0.11 -12.63
C ALA A 126 -12.01 -0.30 -11.47
#